data_AF-A0AA38PES0-F1
#
_entry.id   AF-A0AA38PES0-F1
#
_cell.length_a   1.000
_cell.length_b   1.000
_cell.length_c   1.000
_cell.angle_alpha   90.00
_cell.angle_beta   90.00
_cell.angle_gamma   90.00
#
_symmetry.space_group_name_H-M   'P 1'
#
loop_
_entity.id
_entity.type
_entity.pdbx_description
1 polymer ?
#
loop_
_entity_poly.entity_id
_entity_poly.type
_entity_poly.pdbx_seq_one_letter_code
_entity_poly.pdbx_strand_id
1 'polypeptide(L)'
;MISLHLPKLLLIPVTLYGQSITYPYLRVARQAGASHLELKPIHDSLLTHLRKVITQPKLLCGPDASYDTGSLDGKGWERPEAVYAVLALAPTLPDLEGVLVYLFEGALETWERFSTDVLKRQIPQGIDPNKIYAPPTNDSNESMMAGLRQEKIHAPNATLDYTNAKQQLKRNNTQTYIKEKMDDDQSWRFLRKRQREEEAKGRQRKQRKMVVRASRKRVDVQREKKTKKKQKEAAKDARLRACVPLTNVPRLEEVLVALRQNPPGPKAKEIKVAELDLQLDWHCNRQRRSGIDKAELIAPTSKLGGKEAKLELLVNMVKAWNADRGSNSAYLTDSEDVEDEEQIEDDDLEEADEIGYQRD
;
A
#
# COMPACT_ATOMS: atom_id res chain seq x y z
N MET A 1 -40.53 8.62 -9.31
CA MET A 1 -40.07 10.02 -9.11
C MET A 1 -38.97 10.20 -8.04
N ILE A 2 -38.36 9.13 -7.51
CA ILE A 2 -37.32 9.24 -6.46
C ILE A 2 -35.89 9.39 -7.05
N SER A 3 -35.70 9.09 -8.34
CA SER A 3 -34.35 8.95 -8.92
C SER A 3 -33.64 10.26 -9.35
N LEU A 4 -34.31 11.42 -9.34
CA LEU A 4 -33.72 12.72 -9.74
C LEU A 4 -33.47 13.68 -8.56
N HIS A 5 -33.95 13.35 -7.36
CA HIS A 5 -33.84 14.22 -6.17
C HIS A 5 -32.50 14.04 -5.42
N LEU A 6 -32.02 12.80 -5.32
CA LEU A 6 -30.78 12.45 -4.60
C LEU A 6 -29.50 13.18 -5.07
N PRO A 7 -29.20 13.28 -6.38
CA PRO A 7 -27.96 13.94 -6.81
C PRO A 7 -27.97 15.46 -6.56
N LYS A 8 -29.15 16.10 -6.61
CA LYS A 8 -29.30 17.54 -6.32
C LYS A 8 -29.11 17.84 -4.84
N LEU A 9 -29.67 17.00 -3.97
CA LEU A 9 -29.56 17.13 -2.51
C LEU A 9 -28.12 17.01 -1.99
N LEU A 10 -27.22 16.35 -2.72
CA LEU A 10 -25.81 16.25 -2.31
C LEU A 10 -24.94 17.35 -2.94
N LEU A 11 -25.16 17.70 -4.21
CA LEU A 11 -24.34 18.67 -4.91
C LEU A 11 -24.57 20.11 -4.42
N ILE A 12 -25.80 20.45 -4.04
CA ILE A 12 -26.17 21.81 -3.63
C ILE A 12 -25.47 22.23 -2.32
N PRO A 13 -25.56 21.45 -1.22
CA PRO A 13 -24.85 21.75 0.03
C PRO A 13 -23.34 21.84 -0.15
N VAL A 14 -22.74 20.95 -0.96
CA VAL A 14 -21.31 20.96 -1.26
C VAL A 14 -20.91 22.22 -2.03
N THR A 15 -21.75 22.67 -2.96
CA THR A 15 -21.52 23.93 -3.69
C THR A 15 -21.51 25.11 -2.73
N LEU A 16 -22.51 25.22 -1.86
CA LEU A 16 -22.59 26.28 -0.85
C LEU A 16 -21.43 26.22 0.15
N TYR A 17 -21.02 25.03 0.56
CA TYR A 17 -19.84 24.84 1.42
C TYR A 17 -18.54 25.28 0.72
N GLY A 18 -18.39 24.94 -0.56
CA GLY A 18 -17.26 25.39 -1.37
C GLY A 18 -17.14 26.91 -1.38
N GLN A 19 -18.26 27.59 -1.69
CA GLN A 19 -18.34 29.05 -1.83
C GLN A 19 -18.24 29.80 -0.50
N SER A 20 -18.79 29.26 0.59
CA SER A 20 -18.81 29.92 1.90
C SER A 20 -17.58 29.63 2.75
N ILE A 21 -16.94 28.47 2.59
CA ILE A 21 -15.83 28.02 3.45
C ILE A 21 -14.56 27.77 2.66
N THR A 22 -14.62 26.87 1.68
CA THR A 22 -13.41 26.29 1.07
C THR A 22 -12.62 27.35 0.29
N TYR A 23 -13.26 28.08 -0.62
CA TYR A 23 -12.57 29.11 -1.39
C TYR A 23 -12.05 30.27 -0.52
N PRO A 24 -12.85 30.86 0.39
CA PRO A 24 -12.36 31.85 1.34
C PRO A 24 -11.15 31.38 2.16
N TYR A 25 -11.19 30.15 2.68
CA TYR A 25 -10.08 29.57 3.42
C TYR A 25 -8.83 29.44 2.55
N LEU A 26 -8.97 28.90 1.32
CA LEU A 26 -7.86 28.75 0.39
C LEU A 26 -7.25 30.08 -0.03
N ARG A 27 -8.03 31.18 -0.13
CA ARG A 27 -7.50 32.52 -0.43
C ARG A 27 -6.45 32.96 0.60
N VAL A 28 -6.70 32.69 1.88
CA VAL A 28 -5.77 33.04 2.96
C VAL A 28 -4.66 32.00 3.08
N ALA A 29 -5.00 30.71 3.06
CA ALA A 29 -4.02 29.64 3.21
C ALA A 29 -3.03 29.55 2.04
N ARG A 30 -3.37 30.05 0.84
CA ARG A 30 -2.47 30.08 -0.32
C ARG A 30 -1.88 31.45 -0.62
N GLN A 31 -2.13 32.43 0.24
CA GLN A 31 -1.56 33.76 0.06
C GLN A 31 -0.02 33.70 0.10
N ALA A 32 0.64 34.41 -0.81
CA ALA A 32 2.09 34.48 -0.84
C ALA A 32 2.61 35.03 0.51
N GLY A 33 3.55 34.32 1.12
CA GLY A 33 4.12 34.68 2.42
C GLY A 33 3.30 34.21 3.63
N ALA A 34 2.14 33.58 3.45
CA ALA A 34 1.40 33.00 4.56
C ALA A 34 2.24 31.93 5.28
N SER A 35 2.20 31.95 6.61
CA SER A 35 2.86 30.96 7.47
C SER A 35 1.82 30.10 8.17
N HIS A 36 2.12 28.82 8.36
CA HIS A 36 1.29 27.90 9.15
C HIS A 36 1.07 28.41 10.58
N LEU A 37 2.06 29.13 11.13
CA LEU A 37 2.01 29.70 12.47
C LEU A 37 1.00 30.85 12.60
N GLU A 38 0.60 31.45 11.48
CA GLU A 38 -0.32 32.59 11.42
C GLU A 38 -1.76 32.17 11.08
N LEU A 39 -2.03 30.86 10.94
CA LEU A 39 -3.37 30.37 10.59
C LEU A 39 -4.37 30.38 11.75
N LYS A 40 -3.92 30.65 12.98
CA LYS A 40 -4.78 30.65 14.16
C LYS A 40 -6.01 31.56 14.02
N PRO A 41 -5.90 32.84 13.63
CA PRO A 41 -7.06 33.73 13.54
C PRO A 41 -8.09 33.26 12.50
N ILE A 42 -7.64 32.70 11.37
CA ILE A 42 -8.56 32.16 10.37
C ILE A 42 -9.23 30.87 10.85
N HIS A 43 -8.54 30.02 11.60
CA HIS A 43 -9.17 28.84 12.21
C HIS A 43 -10.23 29.23 13.25
N ASP A 44 -9.97 30.23 14.09
CA ASP A 44 -10.96 30.74 15.05
C ASP A 44 -12.19 31.34 14.33
N SER A 45 -11.96 32.15 13.29
CA SER A 45 -13.02 32.71 12.45
C SER A 45 -13.83 31.63 11.72
N LEU A 46 -13.15 30.61 11.19
CA LEU A 46 -13.75 29.47 10.51
C LEU A 46 -14.69 28.69 11.43
N LEU A 47 -14.23 28.31 12.62
CA LEU A 47 -15.04 27.57 13.59
C LEU A 47 -16.25 28.40 14.04
N THR A 48 -16.06 29.71 14.22
CA THR A 48 -17.16 30.63 14.55
C THR A 48 -18.19 30.71 13.42
N HIS A 49 -17.73 30.81 12.17
CA HIS A 49 -18.61 30.89 11.00
C HIS A 49 -19.37 29.59 10.78
N LEU A 50 -18.73 28.43 10.91
CA LEU A 50 -19.39 27.12 10.84
C LEU A 50 -20.53 27.02 11.86
N ARG A 51 -20.29 27.40 13.12
CA ARG A 51 -21.34 27.44 14.16
C ARG A 51 -22.48 28.40 13.81
N LYS A 52 -22.16 29.56 13.25
CA LYS A 52 -23.15 30.56 12.80
C LYS A 52 -24.05 30.02 11.68
N VAL A 53 -23.48 29.28 10.73
CA VAL A 53 -24.25 28.66 9.64
C VAL A 53 -25.11 27.51 10.16
N ILE A 54 -24.62 26.72 11.12
CA ILE A 54 -25.40 25.64 11.76
C ILE A 54 -26.62 26.22 12.50
N THR A 55 -26.46 27.31 13.24
CA THR A 55 -27.59 27.94 13.96
C THR A 55 -28.55 28.69 13.05
N GLN A 56 -28.06 29.21 11.92
CA GLN A 56 -28.86 30.00 10.98
C GLN A 56 -28.55 29.59 9.52
N PRO A 57 -29.03 28.42 9.05
CA PRO A 57 -28.73 27.91 7.71
C PRO A 57 -29.24 28.82 6.59
N LYS A 58 -30.28 29.62 6.87
CA LYS A 58 -30.83 30.64 5.95
C LYS A 58 -29.83 31.71 5.52
N LEU A 59 -28.69 31.84 6.20
CA LEU A 59 -27.58 32.69 5.73
C LEU A 59 -27.02 32.25 4.37
N LEU A 60 -27.17 30.96 4.01
CA LEU A 60 -26.69 30.40 2.75
C LEU A 60 -27.78 29.99 1.77
N CYS A 61 -28.97 29.64 2.26
CA CYS A 61 -30.08 29.15 1.43
C CYS A 61 -31.37 29.98 1.52
N GLY A 62 -31.37 31.07 2.29
CA GLY A 62 -32.50 31.99 2.41
C GLY A 62 -32.61 32.97 1.24
N PRO A 63 -33.76 33.65 1.10
CA PRO A 63 -33.96 34.64 0.04
C PRO A 63 -33.02 35.84 0.15
N ASP A 64 -32.60 36.18 1.38
CA ASP A 64 -31.68 37.29 1.68
C ASP A 64 -30.21 36.83 1.78
N ALA A 65 -29.89 35.62 1.32
CA ALA A 65 -28.53 35.09 1.39
C ALA A 65 -27.56 35.96 0.55
N SER A 66 -26.56 36.54 1.22
CA SER A 66 -25.55 37.39 0.60
C SER A 66 -24.14 36.91 0.93
N TYR A 67 -23.16 37.31 0.12
CA TYR A 67 -21.77 36.98 0.38
C TYR A 67 -21.24 37.66 1.64
N ASP A 68 -21.76 38.83 2.01
CA ASP A 68 -21.33 39.57 3.20
C ASP A 68 -21.54 38.79 4.50
N THR A 69 -22.63 38.00 4.55
CA THR A 69 -23.01 37.25 5.75
C THR A 69 -22.78 35.75 5.62
N GLY A 70 -22.79 35.23 4.39
CA GLY A 70 -22.62 33.82 4.09
C GLY A 70 -21.19 33.39 3.78
N SER A 71 -20.31 34.26 3.29
CA SER A 71 -18.90 33.92 3.09
C SER A 71 -18.09 34.08 4.39
N LEU A 72 -17.17 33.16 4.65
CA LEU A 72 -16.24 33.22 5.78
C LEU A 72 -15.46 34.54 5.86
N ASP A 73 -15.04 35.06 4.71
CA ASP A 73 -14.25 36.30 4.63
C ASP A 73 -15.09 37.53 4.24
N GLY A 74 -16.40 37.38 4.11
CA GLY A 74 -17.32 38.44 3.66
C GLY A 74 -17.04 38.95 2.24
N LYS A 75 -16.20 38.27 1.46
CA LYS A 75 -15.92 38.65 0.07
C LYS A 75 -16.86 37.93 -0.89
N GLY A 76 -16.99 38.49 -2.10
CA GLY A 76 -17.80 37.91 -3.17
C GLY A 76 -17.52 36.42 -3.42
N TRP A 77 -18.58 35.71 -3.83
CA TRP A 77 -18.52 34.32 -4.24
C TRP A 77 -17.51 34.11 -5.35
N GLU A 78 -16.74 33.02 -5.29
CA GLU A 78 -15.82 32.64 -6.37
C GLU A 78 -16.59 32.30 -7.65
N ARG A 79 -17.76 31.66 -7.49
CA ARG A 79 -18.67 31.30 -8.58
C ARG A 79 -20.09 31.76 -8.25
N PRO A 80 -20.40 33.05 -8.40
CA PRO A 80 -21.71 33.60 -8.06
C PRO A 80 -22.85 32.91 -8.85
N GLU A 81 -22.60 32.52 -10.10
CA GLU A 81 -23.58 31.83 -10.94
C GLU A 81 -24.06 30.51 -10.31
N ALA A 82 -23.17 29.78 -9.62
CA ALA A 82 -23.51 28.54 -8.96
C ALA A 82 -24.36 28.78 -7.71
N VAL A 83 -24.03 29.83 -6.93
CA VAL A 83 -24.80 30.20 -5.73
C VAL A 83 -26.20 30.66 -6.11
N TYR A 84 -26.34 31.52 -7.12
CA TYR A 84 -27.66 32.00 -7.53
C TYR A 84 -28.53 30.90 -8.16
N ALA A 85 -27.94 29.96 -8.89
CA ALA A 85 -28.66 28.78 -9.38
C ALA A 85 -29.17 27.90 -8.22
N VAL A 86 -28.36 27.76 -7.16
CA VAL A 86 -28.78 27.07 -5.93
C VAL A 86 -29.92 27.81 -5.24
N LEU A 87 -29.81 29.12 -5.06
CA LEU A 87 -30.84 29.93 -4.40
C LEU A 87 -32.18 29.91 -5.16
N ALA A 88 -32.14 29.87 -6.50
CA ALA A 88 -33.34 29.70 -7.32
C ALA A 88 -34.03 28.33 -7.09
N LEU A 89 -33.26 27.29 -6.78
CA LEU A 89 -33.77 25.94 -6.51
C LEU A 89 -34.15 25.72 -5.05
N ALA A 90 -33.60 26.49 -4.11
CA ALA A 90 -33.81 26.34 -2.67
C ALA A 90 -35.30 26.26 -2.27
N PRO A 91 -36.23 27.07 -2.81
CA PRO A 91 -37.66 26.97 -2.47
C PRO A 91 -38.32 25.63 -2.84
N THR A 92 -37.72 24.89 -3.79
CA THR A 92 -38.24 23.58 -4.23
C THR A 92 -37.69 22.41 -3.40
N LEU A 93 -36.79 22.68 -2.47
CA LEU A 93 -36.04 21.68 -1.70
C LEU A 93 -36.29 21.88 -0.20
N PRO A 94 -37.38 21.32 0.36
CA PRO A 94 -37.75 21.56 1.76
C PRO A 94 -36.68 21.05 2.75
N ASP A 95 -35.94 20.00 2.38
CA ASP A 95 -34.93 19.38 3.24
C ASP A 95 -33.54 20.05 3.14
N LEU A 96 -33.37 21.07 2.29
CA LEU A 96 -32.07 21.68 2.05
C LEU A 96 -31.42 22.24 3.32
N GLU A 97 -32.22 22.89 4.19
CA GLU A 97 -31.73 23.41 5.47
C GLU A 97 -31.17 22.29 6.35
N GLY A 98 -31.89 21.17 6.46
CA GLY A 98 -31.46 20.02 7.26
C GLY A 98 -30.18 19.36 6.73
N VAL A 99 -30.07 19.20 5.41
CA VAL A 99 -28.86 18.63 4.79
C VAL A 99 -27.67 19.58 4.93
N LEU A 100 -27.88 20.90 4.82
CA LEU A 100 -26.84 21.90 5.07
C LEU A 100 -26.34 21.82 6.51
N VAL A 101 -27.24 21.79 7.49
CA VAL A 101 -26.87 21.65 8.90
C VAL A 101 -26.03 20.40 9.11
N TYR A 102 -26.48 19.24 8.61
CA TYR A 102 -25.75 17.97 8.74
C TYR A 102 -24.34 18.03 8.12
N LEU A 103 -24.20 18.62 6.93
CA LEU A 103 -22.90 18.80 6.28
C LEU A 103 -21.98 19.70 7.13
N PHE A 104 -22.51 20.80 7.66
CA PHE A 104 -21.73 21.76 8.42
C PHE A 104 -21.37 21.26 9.82
N GLU A 105 -22.21 20.44 10.46
CA GLU A 105 -21.86 19.74 11.71
C GLU A 105 -20.68 18.78 11.50
N GLY A 106 -20.72 17.95 10.46
CA GLY A 106 -19.60 17.06 10.11
C GLY A 106 -18.33 17.84 9.73
N ALA A 107 -18.49 18.97 9.04
CA ALA A 107 -17.37 19.85 8.74
C ALA A 107 -16.80 20.49 10.00
N LEU A 108 -17.63 20.98 10.93
CA LEU A 108 -17.21 21.56 12.20
C LEU A 108 -16.38 20.57 13.01
N GLU A 109 -16.87 19.33 13.16
CA GLU A 109 -16.13 18.28 13.87
C GLU A 109 -14.76 18.03 13.23
N THR A 110 -14.70 17.98 11.89
CA THR A 110 -13.46 17.76 11.15
C THR A 110 -12.49 18.93 11.32
N TRP A 111 -12.99 20.17 11.25
CA TRP A 111 -12.19 21.37 11.41
C TRP A 111 -11.70 21.58 12.84
N GLU A 112 -12.49 21.22 13.85
CA GLU A 112 -12.04 21.22 15.25
C GLU A 112 -10.86 20.27 15.43
N ARG A 113 -10.94 19.05 14.88
CA ARG A 113 -9.82 18.10 14.89
C ARG A 113 -8.60 18.64 14.13
N PHE A 114 -8.80 19.16 12.91
CA PHE A 114 -7.72 19.66 12.05
C PHE A 114 -6.99 20.87 12.65
N SER A 115 -7.73 21.80 13.25
CA SER A 115 -7.18 23.02 13.83
C SER A 115 -6.57 22.81 15.22
N THR A 116 -6.75 21.65 15.87
CA THR A 116 -6.24 21.42 17.22
C THR A 116 -4.75 21.69 17.39
N ASP A 117 -3.92 21.28 16.43
CA ASP A 117 -2.48 21.53 16.48
C ASP A 117 -2.21 23.04 16.44
N VAL A 118 -2.75 23.76 15.46
CA VAL A 118 -2.53 25.22 15.32
C VAL A 118 -3.09 26.02 16.51
N LEU A 119 -4.28 25.67 17.02
CA LEU A 119 -4.93 26.40 18.10
C LEU A 119 -4.24 26.21 19.46
N LYS A 120 -3.76 24.99 19.73
CA LYS A 120 -3.13 24.63 21.02
C LYS A 120 -1.63 24.86 21.04
N ARG A 121 -0.99 24.90 19.87
CA ARG A 121 0.47 25.03 19.78
C ARG A 121 0.89 26.42 20.25
N GLN A 122 1.79 26.41 21.22
CA GLN A 122 2.50 27.59 21.66
C GLN A 122 3.90 27.54 21.03
N ILE A 123 4.30 28.63 20.40
CA ILE A 123 5.67 28.76 19.91
C ILE A 123 6.58 28.83 21.16
N PRO A 124 7.59 27.96 21.30
CA PRO A 124 8.49 27.97 22.45
C PRO A 124 9.13 29.34 22.66
N GLN A 125 9.25 29.76 23.93
CA GLN A 125 9.92 31.02 24.29
C GLN A 125 11.37 31.01 23.77
N GLY A 126 11.77 32.09 23.10
CA GLY A 126 13.12 32.26 22.53
C GLY A 126 13.23 31.95 21.02
N ILE A 127 12.16 31.45 20.40
CA ILE A 127 12.08 31.29 18.95
C ILE A 127 11.41 32.53 18.35
N ASP A 128 12.11 33.22 17.44
CA ASP A 128 11.52 34.31 16.66
C ASP A 128 10.62 33.72 15.56
N PRO A 129 9.29 33.91 15.62
CA PRO A 129 8.36 33.36 14.64
C PRO A 129 8.66 33.84 13.22
N ASN A 130 9.22 35.05 13.07
CA ASN A 130 9.55 35.64 11.78
C ASN A 130 10.75 34.96 11.11
N LYS A 131 11.53 34.18 11.86
CA LYS A 131 12.67 33.41 11.33
C LYS A 131 12.30 31.98 10.95
N ILE A 132 11.09 31.52 11.30
CA ILE A 132 10.62 30.18 10.95
C ILE A 132 9.55 30.30 9.87
N TYR A 133 9.94 29.94 8.66
CA TYR A 133 8.98 29.73 7.60
C TYR A 133 8.44 28.30 7.65
N ALA A 134 7.16 28.16 7.95
CA ALA A 134 6.42 26.91 7.81
C ALA A 134 5.32 27.13 6.76
N PRO A 135 5.31 26.39 5.65
CA PRO A 135 4.28 26.56 4.63
C PRO A 135 2.90 26.29 5.24
N PRO A 136 1.89 27.09 4.89
CA PRO A 136 0.56 27.09 5.54
C PRO A 136 -0.16 25.76 5.36
N THR A 137 0.02 25.12 4.20
CA THR A 137 -0.46 23.78 3.89
C THR A 137 0.70 22.81 3.68
N ASN A 138 0.45 21.53 3.94
CA ASN A 138 1.43 20.47 3.75
C ASN A 138 1.61 20.08 2.27
N ASP A 139 0.83 20.64 1.35
CA ASP A 139 0.83 20.32 -0.09
C ASP A 139 2.24 20.35 -0.69
N SER A 140 3.04 21.35 -0.32
CA SER A 140 4.42 21.49 -0.80
C SER A 140 5.31 20.34 -0.32
N ASN A 141 5.16 19.89 0.93
CA ASN A 141 5.95 18.77 1.45
C ASN A 141 5.47 17.43 0.87
N GLU A 142 4.16 17.27 0.65
CA GLU A 142 3.58 16.10 0.01
C GLU A 142 4.05 15.96 -1.43
N SER A 143 4.08 17.08 -2.18
CA SER A 143 4.61 17.09 -3.55
C SER A 143 6.09 16.70 -3.60
N MET A 144 6.89 17.16 -2.64
CA MET A 144 8.30 16.76 -2.53
C MET A 144 8.44 15.27 -2.22
N MET A 145 7.58 14.72 -1.36
CA MET A 145 7.61 13.30 -1.02
C MET A 145 7.24 12.44 -2.23
N ALA A 146 6.24 12.85 -3.01
CA ALA A 146 5.91 12.23 -4.29
C ALA A 146 7.10 12.29 -5.26
N GLY A 147 7.77 13.44 -5.35
CA GLY A 147 8.99 13.60 -6.14
C GLY A 147 10.13 12.68 -5.67
N LEU A 148 10.34 12.55 -4.36
CA LEU A 148 11.33 11.62 -3.80
C LEU A 148 11.01 10.17 -4.17
N ARG A 149 9.73 9.78 -4.15
CA ARG A 149 9.31 8.44 -4.58
C ARG A 149 9.65 8.19 -6.05
N GLN A 150 9.35 9.14 -6.94
CA GLN A 150 9.72 9.03 -8.35
C GLN A 150 11.24 8.94 -8.54
N GLU A 151 12.00 9.77 -7.81
CA GLU A 151 13.46 9.73 -7.86
C GLU A 151 14.02 8.39 -7.38
N LYS A 152 13.42 7.76 -6.36
CA LYS A 152 13.80 6.42 -5.91
C LYS A 152 13.46 5.32 -6.91
N ILE A 153 12.46 5.51 -7.76
CA ILE A 153 12.13 4.57 -8.84
C ILE A 153 13.22 4.66 -9.93
N HIS A 154 13.59 5.88 -10.35
CA HIS A 154 14.57 6.07 -11.43
C HIS A 154 16.03 5.95 -10.98
N ALA A 155 16.31 6.24 -9.71
CA ALA A 155 17.64 6.21 -9.11
C ALA A 155 17.55 5.54 -7.72
N PRO A 156 17.37 4.22 -7.64
CA PRO A 156 17.19 3.50 -6.38
C PRO A 156 18.40 3.63 -5.45
N ASN A 157 19.60 3.77 -6.04
CA ASN A 157 20.86 3.94 -5.32
C ASN A 157 21.12 5.38 -4.84
N ALA A 158 20.28 6.34 -5.23
CA ALA A 158 20.42 7.72 -4.77
C ALA A 158 20.23 7.80 -3.26
N THR A 159 21.17 8.39 -2.53
CA THR A 159 21.02 8.59 -1.08
C THR A 159 20.04 9.72 -0.79
N LEU A 160 19.43 9.71 0.40
CA LEU A 160 18.55 10.81 0.83
C LEU A 160 19.30 12.15 0.90
N ASP A 161 20.59 12.10 1.28
CA ASP A 161 21.46 13.28 1.28
C ASP A 161 21.63 13.87 -0.12
N TYR A 162 21.81 13.01 -1.13
CA TYR A 162 21.91 13.44 -2.53
C TYR A 162 20.59 14.06 -3.02
N THR A 163 19.45 13.40 -2.77
CA THR A 163 18.14 13.93 -3.19
C THR A 163 17.85 15.27 -2.52
N ASN A 164 18.19 15.41 -1.23
CA ASN A 164 18.04 16.67 -0.50
C ASN A 164 18.94 17.77 -1.05
N ALA A 165 20.22 17.47 -1.32
CA ALA A 165 21.16 18.43 -1.90
C ALA A 165 20.70 18.90 -3.29
N LYS A 166 20.21 17.98 -4.13
CA LYS A 166 19.65 18.30 -5.45
C LYS A 166 18.41 19.19 -5.35
N GLN A 167 17.51 18.93 -4.40
CA GLN A 167 16.34 19.79 -4.17
C GLN A 167 16.73 21.18 -3.67
N GLN A 168 17.69 21.27 -2.75
CA GLN A 168 18.22 22.56 -2.27
C GLN A 168 18.87 23.36 -3.41
N LEU A 169 19.68 22.69 -4.26
CA LEU A 169 20.31 23.31 -5.42
C LEU A 169 19.28 23.95 -6.35
N LYS A 170 18.15 23.25 -6.60
CA LYS A 170 17.05 23.74 -7.44
C LYS A 170 16.28 24.88 -6.77
N ARG A 171 15.85 24.70 -5.52
CA ARG A 171 15.01 25.70 -4.82
C ARG A 171 15.72 27.01 -4.56
N ASN A 172 17.00 26.95 -4.23
CA ASN A 172 17.78 28.14 -3.89
C ASN A 172 18.45 28.77 -5.13
N ASN A 173 18.16 28.26 -6.35
CA ASN A 173 18.85 28.64 -7.59
C ASN A 173 20.39 28.64 -7.44
N THR A 174 20.91 27.73 -6.63
CA THR A 174 22.33 27.70 -6.27
C THR A 174 23.18 27.39 -7.49
N GLN A 175 22.65 26.64 -8.47
CA GLN A 175 23.37 26.38 -9.72
C GLN A 175 23.63 27.68 -10.50
N THR A 176 22.65 28.57 -10.59
CA THR A 176 22.80 29.87 -11.25
C THR A 176 23.77 30.75 -10.48
N TYR A 177 23.64 30.79 -9.15
CA TYR A 177 24.57 31.52 -8.28
C TYR A 177 26.03 31.05 -8.46
N ILE A 178 26.26 29.73 -8.48
CA ILE A 178 27.61 29.18 -8.69
C ILE A 178 28.16 29.63 -10.05
N LYS A 179 27.36 29.54 -11.12
CA LYS A 179 27.78 29.96 -12.46
C LYS A 179 28.08 31.44 -12.57
N GLU A 180 27.28 32.29 -11.93
CA GLU A 180 27.40 33.75 -12.06
C GLU A 180 28.40 34.37 -11.08
N LYS A 181 28.58 33.77 -9.90
CA LYS A 181 29.29 34.38 -8.77
C LYS A 181 30.48 33.58 -8.26
N MET A 182 30.66 32.33 -8.69
CA MET A 182 31.70 31.42 -8.18
C MET A 182 32.46 30.70 -9.30
N ASP A 183 32.73 31.39 -10.42
CA ASP A 183 33.48 30.82 -11.55
C ASP A 183 35.02 30.98 -11.41
N ASP A 184 35.49 31.42 -10.25
CA ASP A 184 36.91 31.60 -9.97
C ASP A 184 37.55 30.33 -9.37
N ASP A 185 38.84 30.10 -9.67
CA ASP A 185 39.55 28.91 -9.18
C ASP A 185 39.66 28.87 -7.63
N GLN A 186 39.61 30.03 -6.95
CA GLN A 186 39.64 30.07 -5.49
C GLN A 186 38.34 29.52 -4.87
N SER A 187 37.18 29.91 -5.41
CA SER A 187 35.88 29.35 -5.07
C SER A 187 35.83 27.84 -5.31
N TRP A 188 36.32 27.36 -6.47
CA TRP A 188 36.38 25.93 -6.76
C TRP A 188 37.33 25.17 -5.82
N ARG A 189 38.47 25.76 -5.43
CA ARG A 189 39.36 25.17 -4.40
C ARG A 189 38.68 25.10 -3.04
N PHE A 190 37.95 26.14 -2.64
CA PHE A 190 37.20 26.17 -1.39
C PHE A 190 36.12 25.09 -1.34
N LEU A 191 35.30 24.97 -2.39
CA LEU A 191 34.25 23.95 -2.48
C LEU A 191 34.84 22.53 -2.42
N ARG A 192 35.91 22.26 -3.17
CA ARG A 192 36.61 20.97 -3.14
C ARG A 192 37.21 20.66 -1.76
N LYS A 193 37.76 21.66 -1.06
CA LYS A 193 38.25 21.51 0.32
C LYS A 193 37.11 21.16 1.28
N ARG A 194 36.00 21.91 1.23
CA ARG A 194 34.82 21.67 2.07
C ARG A 194 34.21 20.29 1.84
N GLN A 195 34.09 19.85 0.58
CA GLN A 195 33.59 18.51 0.25
C GLN A 195 34.47 17.42 0.86
N ARG A 196 35.80 17.55 0.77
CA ARG A 196 36.74 16.59 1.38
C ARG A 196 36.64 16.56 2.91
N GLU A 197 36.47 17.71 3.56
CA GLU A 197 36.24 17.78 5.01
C GLU A 197 34.94 17.07 5.41
N GLU A 198 33.88 17.20 4.61
CA GLU A 198 32.60 16.52 4.84
C GLU A 198 32.70 15.00 4.61
N GLU A 199 33.40 14.57 3.56
CA GLU A 199 33.68 13.16 3.28
C GLU A 199 34.53 12.52 4.38
N ALA A 200 35.52 13.25 4.90
CA ALA A 200 36.36 12.82 6.02
C ALA A 200 35.54 12.53 7.29
N LYS A 201 34.38 13.19 7.49
CA LYS A 201 33.45 12.87 8.60
C LYS A 201 32.78 11.49 8.44
N GLY A 202 32.85 10.88 7.26
CA GLY A 202 32.46 9.49 7.01
C GLY A 202 30.97 9.20 7.18
N ARG A 203 30.10 10.22 7.17
CA ARG A 203 28.64 10.05 7.37
C ARG A 203 28.02 9.12 6.32
N GLN A 204 28.34 9.35 5.05
CA GLN A 204 27.87 8.49 3.96
C GLN A 204 28.43 7.07 4.06
N ARG A 205 29.71 6.91 4.43
CA ARG A 205 30.33 5.59 4.63
C ARG A 205 29.60 4.80 5.73
N LYS A 206 29.27 5.45 6.84
CA LYS A 206 28.48 4.85 7.93
C LYS A 206 27.09 4.42 7.45
N GLN A 207 26.38 5.28 6.72
CA GLN A 207 25.07 4.96 6.15
C GLN A 207 25.13 3.77 5.18
N ARG A 208 26.09 3.77 4.24
CA ARG A 208 26.29 2.65 3.29
C ARG A 208 26.53 1.33 4.03
N LYS A 209 27.38 1.32 5.05
CA LYS A 209 27.61 0.12 5.90
C LYS A 209 26.32 -0.37 6.58
N MET A 210 25.47 0.53 7.07
CA MET A 210 24.19 0.15 7.67
C MET A 210 23.24 -0.48 6.65
N VAL A 211 23.14 0.10 5.44
CA VAL A 211 22.31 -0.44 4.35
C VAL A 211 22.81 -1.84 3.96
N VAL A 212 24.11 -2.02 3.74
CA VAL A 212 24.69 -3.32 3.40
C VAL A 212 24.40 -4.36 4.48
N ARG A 213 24.58 -4.00 5.76
CA ARG A 213 24.28 -4.91 6.88
C ARG A 213 22.81 -5.32 6.92
N ALA A 214 21.89 -4.38 6.67
CA ALA A 214 20.46 -4.65 6.64
C ALA A 214 20.08 -5.55 5.45
N SER A 215 20.66 -5.31 4.27
CA SER A 215 20.46 -6.15 3.08
C SER A 215 20.96 -7.57 3.28
N ARG A 216 22.17 -7.75 3.83
CA ARG A 216 22.72 -9.08 4.17
C ARG A 216 21.78 -9.88 5.08
N LYS A 217 21.32 -9.26 6.18
CA LYS A 217 20.33 -9.89 7.08
C LYS A 217 19.05 -10.32 6.37
N ARG A 218 18.55 -9.53 5.42
CA ARG A 218 17.35 -9.91 4.64
C ARG A 218 17.63 -11.12 3.74
N VAL A 219 18.79 -11.15 3.09
CA VAL A 219 19.22 -12.28 2.28
C VAL A 219 19.35 -13.54 3.13
N ASP A 220 19.97 -13.46 4.30
CA ASP A 220 20.14 -14.61 5.21
C ASP A 220 18.78 -15.18 5.64
N VAL A 221 17.85 -14.32 6.07
CA VAL A 221 16.48 -14.73 6.43
C VAL A 221 15.77 -15.38 5.24
N GLN A 222 15.98 -14.88 4.02
CA GLN A 222 15.38 -15.44 2.83
C GLN A 222 16.00 -16.80 2.48
N ARG A 223 17.32 -16.95 2.62
CA ARG A 223 18.04 -18.22 2.45
C ARG A 223 17.54 -19.26 3.45
N GLU A 224 17.41 -18.92 4.74
CA GLU A 224 16.83 -19.81 5.75
C GLU A 224 15.39 -20.25 5.44
N LYS A 225 14.56 -19.33 4.93
CA LYS A 225 13.19 -19.67 4.51
C LYS A 225 13.20 -20.63 3.32
N LYS A 226 14.09 -20.41 2.34
CA LYS A 226 14.26 -21.30 1.19
C LYS A 226 14.75 -22.68 1.62
N THR A 227 15.76 -22.78 2.49
CA THR A 227 16.27 -24.08 2.98
C THR A 227 15.21 -24.83 3.79
N LYS A 228 14.49 -24.16 4.69
CA LYS A 228 13.36 -24.78 5.43
C LYS A 228 12.24 -25.25 4.50
N LYS A 229 11.97 -24.52 3.42
CA LYS A 229 10.98 -24.92 2.41
C LYS A 229 11.46 -26.18 1.67
N LYS A 230 12.70 -26.19 1.17
CA LYS A 230 13.32 -27.35 0.50
C LYS A 230 13.34 -28.58 1.41
N GLN A 231 13.69 -28.43 2.69
CA GLN A 231 13.67 -29.54 3.67
C GLN A 231 12.27 -30.11 3.89
N LYS A 232 11.25 -29.24 3.98
CA LYS A 232 9.84 -29.67 4.12
C LYS A 232 9.34 -30.38 2.86
N GLU A 233 9.75 -29.91 1.68
CA GLU A 233 9.42 -30.54 0.39
C GLU A 233 10.10 -31.91 0.29
N ALA A 234 11.42 -31.99 0.52
CA ALA A 234 12.16 -33.26 0.53
C ALA A 234 11.61 -34.27 1.56
N ALA A 235 11.23 -33.82 2.76
CA ALA A 235 10.63 -34.70 3.77
C ALA A 235 9.24 -35.21 3.34
N LYS A 236 8.44 -34.37 2.66
CA LYS A 236 7.17 -34.81 2.07
C LYS A 236 7.40 -35.81 0.95
N ASP A 237 8.34 -35.55 0.05
CA ASP A 237 8.67 -36.46 -1.05
C ASP A 237 9.21 -37.79 -0.55
N ALA A 238 10.07 -37.80 0.47
CA ALA A 238 10.54 -39.02 1.13
C ALA A 238 9.37 -39.82 1.74
N ARG A 239 8.43 -39.13 2.40
CA ARG A 239 7.22 -39.77 2.96
C ARG A 239 6.32 -40.36 1.87
N LEU A 240 6.20 -39.67 0.73
CA LEU A 240 5.44 -40.17 -0.41
C LEU A 240 6.14 -41.37 -1.08
N ARG A 241 7.47 -41.33 -1.26
CA ARG A 241 8.23 -42.47 -1.80
C ARG A 241 8.12 -43.72 -0.93
N ALA A 242 8.07 -43.57 0.40
CA ALA A 242 7.89 -44.68 1.34
C ALA A 242 6.46 -45.23 1.40
N CYS A 243 5.47 -44.55 0.80
CA CYS A 243 4.09 -44.97 0.82
C CYS A 243 3.86 -46.15 -0.14
N VAL A 244 3.31 -47.26 0.38
CA VAL A 244 2.86 -48.37 -0.47
C VAL A 244 1.44 -48.06 -0.96
N PRO A 245 1.23 -47.95 -2.29
CA PRO A 245 -0.06 -47.54 -2.83
C PRO A 245 -1.14 -48.63 -2.68
N LEU A 246 -2.34 -48.24 -2.26
CA LEU A 246 -3.48 -49.15 -2.17
C LEU A 246 -4.07 -49.39 -3.57
N THR A 247 -4.00 -50.64 -4.05
CA THR A 247 -4.47 -51.04 -5.39
C THR A 247 -5.84 -51.75 -5.38
N ASN A 248 -6.27 -52.24 -4.22
CA ASN A 248 -7.41 -53.14 -4.10
C ASN A 248 -8.73 -52.35 -4.00
N VAL A 249 -9.43 -52.23 -5.14
CA VAL A 249 -10.71 -51.52 -5.25
C VAL A 249 -11.82 -52.18 -4.40
N PRO A 250 -12.04 -53.51 -4.44
CA PRO A 250 -13.05 -54.15 -3.59
C PRO A 250 -12.88 -53.84 -2.10
N ARG A 251 -11.64 -53.83 -1.60
CA ARG A 251 -11.34 -53.50 -0.20
C ARG A 251 -11.73 -52.06 0.16
N LEU A 252 -11.49 -51.11 -0.74
CA LEU A 252 -11.84 -49.70 -0.51
C LEU A 252 -13.36 -49.47 -0.56
N GLU A 253 -14.06 -50.17 -1.45
CA GLU A 253 -15.53 -50.12 -1.55
C GLU A 253 -16.22 -50.74 -0.34
N GLU A 254 -15.69 -51.84 0.21
CA GLU A 254 -16.19 -52.42 1.47
C GLU A 254 -16.08 -51.44 2.65
N VAL A 255 -14.98 -50.70 2.74
CA VAL A 255 -14.78 -49.68 3.78
C VAL A 255 -15.74 -48.51 3.57
N LEU A 256 -16.02 -48.12 2.33
CA LEU A 256 -16.97 -47.06 2.01
C LEU A 256 -18.41 -47.45 2.37
N VAL A 257 -18.81 -48.68 2.02
CA VAL A 257 -20.13 -49.23 2.39
C VAL A 257 -20.28 -49.32 3.91
N ALA A 258 -19.25 -49.80 4.62
CA ALA A 258 -19.27 -49.86 6.08
C ALA A 258 -19.33 -48.49 6.76
N LEU A 259 -18.81 -47.44 6.12
CA LEU A 259 -18.86 -46.06 6.61
C LEU A 259 -20.22 -45.39 6.42
N ARG A 260 -20.97 -45.77 5.37
CA ARG A 260 -22.34 -45.30 5.10
C ARG A 260 -23.42 -46.01 5.93
N GLN A 261 -23.08 -47.15 6.54
CA GLN A 261 -23.97 -47.82 7.49
C GLN A 261 -24.19 -46.95 8.73
N ASN A 262 -25.42 -46.94 9.26
CA ASN A 262 -25.76 -46.24 10.49
C ASN A 262 -26.33 -47.25 11.53
N PRO A 263 -25.57 -47.62 12.59
CA PRO A 263 -24.25 -47.11 12.95
C PRO A 263 -23.11 -47.64 12.05
N PRO A 264 -21.97 -46.92 11.95
CA PRO A 264 -20.84 -47.34 11.13
C PRO A 264 -20.27 -48.68 11.60
N GLY A 265 -20.08 -49.62 10.67
CA GLY A 265 -19.55 -50.94 10.97
C GLY A 265 -18.08 -50.88 11.45
N PRO A 266 -17.56 -51.95 12.08
CA PRO A 266 -16.18 -52.00 12.56
C PRO A 266 -15.14 -51.79 11.44
N LYS A 267 -15.46 -52.23 10.22
CA LYS A 267 -14.64 -52.02 9.01
C LYS A 267 -14.44 -50.55 8.65
N ALA A 268 -15.35 -49.65 9.05
CA ALA A 268 -15.20 -48.21 8.80
C ALA A 268 -13.97 -47.60 9.51
N LYS A 269 -13.38 -48.28 10.51
CA LYS A 269 -12.19 -47.83 11.24
C LYS A 269 -10.87 -48.39 10.70
N GLU A 270 -10.91 -49.28 9.71
CA GLU A 270 -9.74 -49.99 9.20
C GLU A 270 -8.70 -49.05 8.59
N ILE A 271 -9.14 -48.06 7.83
CA ILE A 271 -8.25 -47.07 7.20
C ILE A 271 -8.33 -45.75 7.97
N LYS A 272 -7.19 -45.23 8.43
CA LYS A 272 -7.13 -43.96 9.17
C LYS A 272 -7.16 -42.77 8.20
N VAL A 273 -7.70 -41.62 8.63
CA VAL A 273 -7.76 -40.40 7.79
C VAL A 273 -6.36 -39.95 7.35
N ALA A 274 -5.36 -40.03 8.23
CA ALA A 274 -3.98 -39.69 7.90
C ALA A 274 -3.35 -40.62 6.84
N GLU A 275 -3.83 -41.86 6.74
CA GLU A 275 -3.42 -42.81 5.71
C GLU A 275 -4.12 -42.50 4.38
N LEU A 276 -5.41 -42.16 4.40
CA LEU A 276 -6.14 -41.69 3.22
C LEU A 276 -5.51 -40.43 2.63
N ASP A 277 -5.14 -39.45 3.46
CA ASP A 277 -4.49 -38.22 3.00
C ASP A 277 -3.14 -38.51 2.34
N LEU A 278 -2.36 -39.44 2.90
CA LEU A 278 -1.08 -39.84 2.31
C LEU A 278 -1.26 -40.56 0.96
N GLN A 279 -2.27 -41.42 0.84
CA GLN A 279 -2.59 -42.14 -0.40
C GLN A 279 -3.07 -41.18 -1.50
N LEU A 280 -3.95 -40.24 -1.15
CA LEU A 280 -4.41 -39.20 -2.08
C LEU A 280 -3.25 -38.31 -2.54
N ASP A 281 -2.39 -37.86 -1.63
CA ASP A 281 -1.20 -37.06 -1.98
C ASP A 281 -0.25 -37.85 -2.90
N TRP A 282 -0.11 -39.17 -2.70
CA TRP A 282 0.69 -40.05 -3.56
C TRP A 282 0.13 -40.12 -4.99
N HIS A 283 -1.17 -40.38 -5.13
CA HIS A 283 -1.83 -40.44 -6.43
C HIS A 283 -1.79 -39.09 -7.17
N CYS A 284 -1.99 -37.98 -6.46
CA CYS A 284 -1.85 -36.63 -7.02
C CYS A 284 -0.41 -36.31 -7.45
N ASN A 285 0.61 -36.70 -6.68
CA ASN A 285 2.02 -36.50 -7.06
C ASN A 285 2.36 -37.30 -8.32
N ARG A 286 1.87 -38.54 -8.43
CA ARG A 286 2.04 -39.33 -9.64
C ARG A 286 1.41 -38.70 -10.88
N GLN A 287 0.17 -38.20 -10.79
CA GLN A 287 -0.49 -37.52 -11.91
C GLN A 287 0.31 -36.30 -12.41
N ARG A 288 0.96 -35.57 -11.48
CA ARG A 288 1.89 -34.47 -11.84
C ARG A 288 3.10 -34.98 -12.60
N ARG A 289 3.71 -36.10 -12.17
CA ARG A 289 4.87 -36.71 -12.84
C ARG A 289 4.53 -37.29 -14.21
N SER A 290 3.29 -37.75 -14.42
CA SER A 290 2.84 -38.23 -15.73
C SER A 290 2.48 -37.12 -16.72
N GLY A 291 2.71 -35.85 -16.38
CA GLY A 291 2.49 -34.72 -17.28
C GLY A 291 1.03 -34.31 -17.47
N ILE A 292 0.12 -34.73 -16.58
CA ILE A 292 -1.29 -34.30 -16.61
C ILE A 292 -1.36 -32.83 -16.18
N ASP A 293 -2.09 -32.01 -16.94
CA ASP A 293 -2.15 -30.57 -16.77
C ASP A 293 -2.74 -30.17 -15.40
N LYS A 294 -2.29 -29.04 -14.85
CA LYS A 294 -2.65 -28.56 -13.51
C LYS A 294 -4.15 -28.29 -13.33
N ALA A 295 -4.86 -28.06 -14.43
CA ALA A 295 -6.31 -27.87 -14.46
C ALA A 295 -7.11 -29.18 -14.34
N GLU A 296 -6.53 -30.31 -14.75
CA GLU A 296 -7.13 -31.66 -14.68
C GLU A 296 -6.74 -32.41 -13.40
N LEU A 297 -5.76 -31.88 -12.67
CA LEU A 297 -5.34 -32.39 -11.37
C LEU A 297 -6.46 -32.26 -10.33
N ILE A 298 -6.81 -33.40 -9.74
CA ILE A 298 -7.85 -33.50 -8.72
C ILE A 298 -7.47 -32.62 -7.51
N ALA A 299 -8.48 -31.96 -6.93
CA ALA A 299 -8.32 -30.92 -5.91
C ALA A 299 -7.43 -31.35 -4.72
N PRO A 300 -6.70 -30.40 -4.10
CA PRO A 300 -5.86 -30.68 -2.93
C PRO A 300 -6.65 -31.36 -1.81
N THR A 301 -6.05 -32.34 -1.14
CA THR A 301 -6.59 -33.08 0.02
C THR A 301 -7.18 -32.19 1.12
N SER A 302 -6.70 -30.94 1.24
CA SER A 302 -7.19 -29.93 2.17
C SER A 302 -8.56 -29.32 1.85
N LYS A 303 -9.07 -29.48 0.62
CA LYS A 303 -10.39 -28.97 0.19
C LYS A 303 -11.51 -30.02 0.23
N LEU A 304 -11.15 -31.29 0.42
CA LEU A 304 -12.10 -32.40 0.52
C LEU A 304 -12.59 -32.51 1.96
N GLY A 305 -13.91 -32.65 2.13
CA GLY A 305 -14.58 -32.73 3.43
C GLY A 305 -14.28 -34.02 4.21
N GLY A 306 -15.29 -34.52 4.94
CA GLY A 306 -15.17 -35.68 5.83
C GLY A 306 -14.59 -36.94 5.18
N LYS A 307 -14.31 -37.95 6.01
CA LYS A 307 -13.65 -39.21 5.64
C LYS A 307 -14.26 -39.92 4.42
N GLU A 308 -15.57 -39.79 4.22
CA GLU A 308 -16.32 -40.35 3.09
C GLU A 308 -15.86 -39.79 1.74
N ALA A 309 -15.85 -38.46 1.59
CA ALA A 309 -15.47 -37.79 0.34
C ALA A 309 -14.02 -38.10 -0.07
N LYS A 310 -13.12 -38.22 0.90
CA LYS A 310 -11.73 -38.62 0.66
C LYS A 310 -11.62 -40.07 0.15
N LEU A 311 -12.45 -40.96 0.68
CA LEU A 311 -12.45 -42.37 0.30
C LEU A 311 -13.07 -42.59 -1.08
N GLU A 312 -14.17 -41.89 -1.41
CA GLU A 312 -14.76 -41.91 -2.76
C GLU A 312 -13.76 -41.45 -3.83
N LEU A 313 -13.04 -40.36 -3.55
CA LEU A 313 -12.04 -39.86 -4.45
C LEU A 313 -10.89 -40.86 -4.65
N LEU A 314 -10.42 -41.48 -3.56
CA LEU A 314 -9.38 -42.50 -3.62
C LEU A 314 -9.84 -43.71 -4.44
N VAL A 315 -11.07 -44.17 -4.27
CA VAL A 315 -11.64 -45.27 -5.08
C VAL A 315 -11.62 -44.91 -6.57
N ASN A 316 -12.03 -43.70 -6.94
CA ASN A 316 -12.01 -43.25 -8.33
C ASN A 316 -10.58 -43.17 -8.89
N MET A 317 -9.62 -42.65 -8.12
CA MET A 317 -8.21 -42.59 -8.52
C MET A 317 -7.59 -43.99 -8.72
N VAL A 318 -7.90 -44.93 -7.83
CA VAL A 318 -7.39 -46.30 -7.91
C VAL A 318 -8.03 -47.06 -9.07
N LYS A 319 -9.33 -46.82 -9.36
CA LYS A 319 -10.00 -47.36 -10.56
C LYS A 319 -9.34 -46.86 -11.86
N ALA A 320 -9.13 -45.55 -11.97
CA ALA A 320 -8.42 -44.96 -13.11
C ALA A 320 -7.01 -45.55 -13.26
N TRP A 321 -6.29 -45.68 -12.15
CA TRP A 321 -4.96 -46.30 -12.17
C TRP A 321 -4.99 -47.76 -12.64
N ASN A 322 -5.89 -48.58 -12.11
CA ASN A 322 -5.97 -49.98 -12.49
C ASN A 322 -6.37 -50.13 -13.97
N ALA A 323 -7.19 -49.22 -14.51
CA ALA A 323 -7.50 -49.15 -15.93
C ALA A 323 -6.27 -48.83 -16.79
N ASP A 324 -5.47 -47.83 -16.40
CA ASP A 324 -4.22 -47.49 -17.10
C ASP A 324 -3.19 -48.64 -17.07
N ARG A 325 -3.10 -49.36 -15.94
CA ARG A 325 -2.19 -50.51 -15.77
C ARG A 325 -2.58 -51.70 -16.64
N GLY A 326 -3.87 -51.88 -16.93
CA GLY A 326 -4.34 -52.92 -17.84
C GLY A 326 -4.00 -52.65 -19.31
N SER A 327 -3.66 -51.39 -19.66
CA SER A 327 -3.39 -50.97 -21.03
C SER A 327 -1.91 -50.68 -21.33
N ASN A 328 -1.04 -50.49 -20.33
CA ASN A 328 0.34 -50.05 -20.57
C ASN A 328 1.35 -50.70 -19.60
N SER A 329 2.02 -51.76 -20.08
CA SER A 329 3.17 -52.40 -19.44
C SER A 329 4.48 -51.76 -19.92
N ALA A 330 4.71 -50.49 -19.59
CA ALA A 330 5.99 -49.83 -19.81
C ALA A 330 6.35 -49.01 -18.56
N TYR A 331 7.21 -49.58 -17.71
CA TYR A 331 7.91 -48.81 -16.68
C TYR A 331 8.95 -47.93 -17.37
N LEU A 332 8.70 -46.62 -17.44
CA LEU A 332 9.76 -45.63 -17.64
C LEU A 332 10.59 -45.60 -16.36
N THR A 333 11.81 -46.11 -16.46
CA THR A 333 12.90 -45.93 -15.49
C THR A 333 13.20 -44.45 -15.31
N ASP A 334 13.46 -44.07 -14.06
CA ASP A 334 13.81 -42.74 -13.60
C ASP A 334 14.73 -42.00 -14.59
N SER A 335 14.18 -41.01 -15.29
CA SER A 335 14.98 -39.89 -15.77
C SER A 335 15.23 -39.01 -14.56
N GLU A 336 16.49 -38.91 -14.16
CA GLU A 336 16.99 -37.89 -13.27
C GLU A 336 16.50 -36.53 -13.80
N ASP A 337 15.55 -35.92 -13.09
CA ASP A 337 15.23 -34.51 -13.29
C ASP A 337 16.49 -33.74 -12.92
N VAL A 338 17.23 -33.34 -13.97
CA VAL A 338 18.20 -32.25 -13.92
C VAL A 338 17.39 -31.03 -13.49
N GLU A 339 17.37 -30.76 -12.19
CA GLU A 339 16.96 -29.45 -11.69
C GLU A 339 17.92 -28.45 -12.34
N ASP A 340 17.39 -27.60 -13.21
CA ASP A 340 18.06 -26.39 -13.67
C ASP A 340 18.50 -25.62 -12.42
N GLU A 341 19.75 -25.82 -12.03
CA GLU A 341 20.49 -24.87 -11.22
C GLU A 341 20.58 -23.61 -12.09
N GLU A 342 19.62 -22.70 -11.92
CA GLU A 342 19.89 -21.29 -12.13
C GLU A 342 21.08 -20.97 -11.21
N GLN A 343 22.28 -21.10 -11.76
CA GLN A 343 23.47 -20.41 -11.33
C GLN A 343 23.07 -18.95 -11.24
N ILE A 344 22.69 -18.54 -10.03
CA ILE A 344 22.85 -17.15 -9.64
C ILE A 344 24.36 -16.97 -9.73
N GLU A 345 24.82 -16.38 -10.83
CA GLU A 345 26.15 -15.81 -10.91
C GLU A 345 26.31 -15.00 -9.61
N ASP A 346 27.17 -15.53 -8.74
CA ASP A 346 27.75 -14.76 -7.66
C ASP A 346 28.54 -13.66 -8.37
N ASP A 347 27.88 -12.54 -8.65
CA ASP A 347 28.59 -11.28 -8.85
C ASP A 347 29.35 -11.05 -7.56
N ASP A 348 30.64 -11.41 -7.61
CA ASP A 348 31.67 -11.10 -6.64
C ASP A 348 31.66 -9.59 -6.36
N LEU A 349 30.79 -9.16 -5.45
CA LEU A 349 30.83 -7.83 -4.83
C LEU A 349 31.94 -7.75 -3.78
N GLU A 350 33.06 -8.45 -4.00
CA GLU A 350 34.33 -8.21 -3.31
C GLU A 350 35.20 -7.18 -4.05
N GLU A 351 34.84 -6.75 -5.27
CA GLU A 351 35.66 -5.79 -6.04
C GLU A 351 34.96 -4.43 -6.25
N ALA A 352 34.59 -3.76 -5.15
CA ALA A 352 34.15 -2.35 -5.19
C ALA A 352 34.99 -1.42 -4.30
N ASP A 353 36.14 -1.90 -3.81
CA ASP A 353 37.12 -1.09 -3.07
C ASP A 353 38.32 -0.64 -3.94
N GLU A 354 38.38 -1.04 -5.23
CA GLU A 354 39.43 -0.62 -6.18
C GLU A 354 38.87 -0.03 -7.49
N ILE A 355 38.14 1.08 -7.42
CA ILE A 355 38.17 2.04 -8.53
C ILE A 355 39.27 3.05 -8.21
N GLY A 356 40.47 2.70 -8.66
CA GLY A 356 41.63 3.58 -8.64
C GLY A 356 41.34 4.86 -9.43
N TYR A 357 41.46 5.99 -8.75
CA TYR A 357 41.98 7.18 -9.41
C TYR A 357 43.50 7.01 -9.47
N GLN A 358 43.99 6.38 -10.54
CA GLN A 358 45.38 6.62 -10.94
C GLN A 358 45.50 8.09 -11.34
N ARG A 359 46.36 8.80 -10.62
CA ARG A 359 46.75 10.17 -10.92
C ARG A 359 47.83 10.12 -12.00
N ASP A 360 47.53 10.74 -13.14
CA ASP A 360 48.52 11.45 -13.93
C ASP A 360 48.43 12.95 -13.62
#